data_AF-A0A379FFR7-F1
#
_entry.id   AF-A0A379FFR7-F1
#
_cell.length_a   1.000
_cell.length_b   1.000
_cell.length_c   1.000
_cell.angle_alpha   90.00
_cell.angle_beta   90.00
_cell.angle_gamma   90.00
#
_symmetry.space_group_name_H-M   'P 1'
#
loop_
_entity.id
_entity.type
_entity.pdbx_description
1 polymer ?
#
loop_
_entity_poly.entity_id
_entity_poly.type
_entity_poly.pdbx_seq_one_letter_code
_entity_poly.pdbx_strand_id
1 'polypeptide(L)' 'MQVKKTNHLDAKTRELIALAVAVTTRCDGCIAVHADTALKLGASHEEIAEALGVAVALNTGAAMVYSARVLDAIAPEN' A
#
# COMPACT_ATOMS: atom_id res chain seq x y z
N MET A 1 7.04 6.23 17.26
CA MET A 1 5.81 5.46 16.99
C MET A 1 6.08 4.02 17.39
N GLN A 2 5.42 3.50 18.43
CA GLN A 2 5.70 2.16 18.96
C GLN A 2 4.71 1.16 18.37
N VAL A 3 5.22 0.13 17.68
CA VAL A 3 4.39 -0.92 17.11
C VAL A 3 3.76 -1.72 18.26
N LYS A 4 2.46 -1.52 18.48
CA LYS A 4 1.69 -2.22 19.52
C LYS A 4 1.79 -3.72 19.26
N LYS A 5 2.15 -4.53 20.26
CA LYS A 5 2.17 -6.00 20.13
C LYS A 5 0.73 -6.47 19.84
N THR A 6 0.51 -7.12 18.70
CA THR A 6 -0.79 -7.69 18.32
C THR A 6 -0.69 -9.20 18.34
N ASN A 7 -1.78 -9.88 18.71
CA ASN A 7 -1.80 -11.33 18.86
C ASN A 7 -2.18 -12.07 17.57
N HIS A 8 -2.61 -11.36 16.52
CA HIS A 8 -3.19 -11.96 15.31
C HIS A 8 -2.34 -11.77 14.05
N LEU A 9 -1.55 -10.70 13.97
CA LEU A 9 -0.56 -10.46 12.92
C LEU A 9 0.80 -10.29 13.57
N ASP A 10 1.81 -10.98 13.05
CA ASP A 10 3.19 -10.78 13.48
C ASP A 10 3.71 -9.40 13.04
N ALA A 11 4.87 -9.02 13.56
CA ALA A 11 5.43 -7.71 13.30
C ALA A 11 5.80 -7.51 11.82
N LYS A 12 6.37 -8.53 11.16
CA LYS A 12 6.80 -8.46 9.76
C LYS A 12 5.58 -8.24 8.85
N THR A 13 4.53 -9.03 9.06
CA THR A 13 3.27 -8.92 8.31
C THR A 13 2.66 -7.51 8.40
N ARG A 14 2.69 -6.89 9.59
CA ARG A 14 2.19 -5.52 9.75
C ARG A 14 3.03 -4.48 9.02
N GLU A 15 4.35 -4.63 9.01
CA GLU A 15 5.23 -3.70 8.29
C GLU A 15 5.06 -3.83 6.76
N LEU A 16 4.83 -5.04 6.25
CA LEU A 16 4.47 -5.24 4.84
C LEU A 16 3.15 -4.54 4.47
N ILE A 17 2.14 -4.63 5.34
CA ILE A 17 0.87 -3.88 5.17
C ILE A 17 1.13 -2.37 5.25
N ALA A 18 1.95 -1.92 6.21
CA ALA A 18 2.27 -0.51 6.37
C ALA A 18 2.99 0.05 5.13
N LEU A 19 3.89 -0.71 4.51
CA LEU A 19 4.55 -0.36 3.25
C LEU A 19 3.56 -0.20 2.10
N ALA A 20 2.66 -1.17 1.92
CA ALA A 20 1.60 -1.09 0.90
C ALA A 20 0.72 0.16 1.08
N VAL A 21 0.36 0.48 2.33
CA VAL A 21 -0.40 1.70 2.66
C VAL A 21 0.42 2.95 2.41
N ALA A 22 1.70 2.98 2.82
CA ALA A 22 2.58 4.14 2.69
C ALA A 22 2.76 4.56 1.22
N VAL A 23 2.92 3.60 0.31
CA VAL A 23 2.98 3.88 -1.14
C VAL A 23 1.64 4.37 -1.66
N THR A 24 0.53 3.76 -1.23
CA THR A 24 -0.82 4.17 -1.64
C THR A 24 -1.15 5.60 -1.21
N THR A 25 -0.73 6.00 -0.01
CA THR A 25 -0.95 7.34 0.54
C THR A 25 0.16 8.33 0.20
N ARG A 26 1.21 7.88 -0.50
CA ARG A 26 2.35 8.70 -0.96
C ARG A 26 3.08 9.39 0.20
N CYS A 27 3.31 8.66 1.29
CA CYS A 27 4.01 9.15 2.47
C CYS A 27 5.50 8.76 2.44
N ASP A 28 6.37 9.62 1.93
CA ASP A 28 7.82 9.35 1.80
C ASP A 28 8.49 8.99 3.14
N GLY A 29 8.16 9.73 4.21
CA GLY A 29 8.66 9.44 5.55
C GLY A 29 8.21 8.08 6.07
N CYS A 30 6.98 7.67 5.74
CA CYS A 30 6.46 6.36 6.12
C CYS A 30 7.16 5.24 5.32
N ILE A 31 7.39 5.45 4.01
CA ILE A 31 8.12 4.49 3.17
C ILE A 31 9.49 4.18 3.76
N ALA A 32 10.27 5.22 4.08
CA ALA A 32 11.62 5.02 4.62
C ALA A 32 11.61 4.28 5.97
N VAL A 33 10.76 4.71 6.91
CA VAL A 33 10.71 4.14 8.27
C VAL A 33 10.20 2.68 8.25
N HIS A 34 9.15 2.39 7.50
CA HIS A 34 8.56 1.06 7.45
C HIS A 34 9.39 0.08 6.60
N ALA A 35 10.11 0.56 5.57
CA ALA A 35 11.05 -0.28 4.81
C ALA A 35 12.20 -0.78 5.68
N ASP A 36 12.86 0.14 6.40
CA ASP A 36 13.95 -0.20 7.32
C ASP A 36 13.47 -1.15 8.44
N THR A 37 12.27 -0.91 8.99
CA THR A 37 11.70 -1.77 10.04
C THR A 37 11.34 -3.16 9.50
N ALA A 38 10.76 -3.27 8.30
CA ALA A 38 10.45 -4.55 7.67
C ALA A 38 11.71 -5.39 7.46
N LEU A 39 12.78 -4.80 6.94
CA LEU A 39 14.07 -5.46 6.75
C LEU A 39 14.66 -5.95 8.07
N LYS A 40 14.60 -5.13 9.13
CA LYS A 40 15.05 -5.52 10.50
C LYS A 40 14.26 -6.68 11.09
N LEU A 41 13.00 -6.85 10.67
CA LEU A 41 12.15 -7.97 11.06
C LEU A 41 12.30 -9.20 10.15
N GLY A 42 13.24 -9.16 9.20
CA GLY A 42 13.56 -10.28 8.31
C GLY A 42 12.64 -10.39 7.10
N ALA A 43 11.98 -9.31 6.69
CA ALA A 43 11.30 -9.27 5.40
C ALA A 43 12.31 -9.40 4.26
N SER A 44 12.04 -10.29 3.32
CA SER A 44 12.83 -10.40 2.10
C SER A 44 12.42 -9.31 1.08
N HIS A 45 13.27 -9.06 0.10
CA HIS A 45 12.94 -8.13 -0.98
C HIS A 45 11.74 -8.63 -1.80
N GLU A 46 11.60 -9.96 -1.94
CA GLU A 46 10.48 -10.61 -2.60
C GLU A 46 9.17 -10.39 -1.83
N GLU A 47 9.16 -10.57 -0.51
CA GLU A 47 7.97 -10.30 0.32
C GLU A 47 7.53 -8.83 0.23
N ILE A 48 8.50 -7.90 0.23
CA ILE A 48 8.22 -6.47 0.02
C ILE A 48 7.67 -6.24 -1.39
N ALA A 49 8.29 -6.81 -2.42
CA ALA A 49 7.83 -6.66 -3.80
C ALA A 49 6.42 -7.20 -4.01
N GLU A 50 6.08 -8.34 -3.40
CA GLU A 50 4.72 -8.91 -3.43
C GLU A 50 3.70 -7.98 -2.75
N ALA A 51 4.02 -7.44 -1.57
CA ALA A 51 3.15 -6.48 -0.88
C ALA A 51 2.94 -5.19 -1.69
N LEU A 52 4.00 -4.67 -2.33
CA LEU A 52 3.91 -3.52 -3.23
C LEU A 52 3.12 -3.84 -4.51
N GLY A 53 3.24 -5.06 -5.04
CA GLY A 53 2.44 -5.54 -6.17
C GLY A 53 0.94 -5.49 -5.87
N VAL A 54 0.53 -5.89 -4.66
CA VAL A 54 -0.86 -5.75 -4.21
C VAL A 54 -1.30 -4.28 -4.19
N ALA A 55 -0.47 -3.38 -3.66
CA ALA A 55 -0.77 -1.94 -3.65
C ALA A 55 -0.96 -1.37 -5.07
N VAL A 56 -0.07 -1.75 -6.00
CA VAL A 56 -0.14 -1.33 -7.41
C VAL A 56 -1.43 -1.82 -8.08
N ALA A 57 -1.78 -3.09 -7.91
CA ALA A 57 -2.98 -3.67 -8.51
C ALA A 57 -4.26 -2.94 -8.06
N LEU A 58 -4.36 -2.67 -6.76
CA LEU A 58 -5.50 -1.99 -6.15
C LEU A 58 -5.60 -0.53 -6.62
N ASN A 59 -4.47 0.19 -6.67
CA ASN A 59 -4.45 1.58 -7.13
C ASN A 59 -4.77 1.69 -8.63
N THR A 60 -4.37 0.70 -9.44
CA THR A 60 -4.73 0.63 -10.86
C THR A 60 -6.24 0.44 -11.06
N GLY A 61 -6.85 -0.47 -10.30
CA GLY A 61 -8.30 -0.67 -10.32
C GLY A 61 -9.07 0.59 -9.93
N ALA A 62 -8.61 1.29 -8.87
CA ALA A 62 -9.19 2.56 -8.47
C ALA A 62 -9.07 3.61 -9.59
N ALA A 63 -7.90 3.75 -10.20
CA ALA A 63 -7.68 4.70 -11.30
C ALA A 63 -8.63 4.46 -12.49
N MET A 64 -8.86 3.20 -12.85
CA MET A 64 -9.82 2.82 -13.91
C MET A 64 -11.24 3.27 -13.56
N VAL A 65 -11.72 2.96 -12.35
CA VAL A 65 -13.08 3.32 -11.91
C VAL A 65 -13.26 4.84 -11.87
N TYR A 66 -12.30 5.58 -11.30
CA TYR A 66 -12.39 7.04 -11.26
C TYR A 66 -12.28 7.66 -12.65
N SER A 67 -11.51 7.08 -13.57
CA SER A 67 -11.46 7.53 -14.96
C SER A 67 -12.81 7.34 -15.65
N ALA A 68 -13.47 6.20 -15.47
CA ALA A 68 -14.81 5.96 -16.01
C ALA A 68 -15.82 7.00 -15.51
N ARG A 69 -15.79 7.33 -14.21
CA ARG A 69 -16.66 8.38 -13.63
C ARG A 69 -16.42 9.76 -14.25
N VAL A 70 -15.19 10.09 -14.60
CA VAL A 70 -14.88 11.34 -15.32
C VAL A 70 -15.52 11.33 -16.70
N LEU A 71 -15.43 10.21 -17.42
CA LEU A 71 -16.05 10.05 -18.74
C LEU A 71 -17.58 10.18 -18.65
N ASP A 72 -18.20 9.55 -17.65
CA ASP A 72 -19.64 9.66 -17.40
C ASP A 72 -20.04 11.11 -17.10
N ALA A 73 -19.25 11.84 -16.32
CA ALA A 73 -19.53 13.22 -15.92
C ALA A 73 -19.42 14.23 -17.08
N ILE A 74 -18.70 13.91 -18.16
CA ILE A 74 -18.58 14.75 -19.36
C ILE A 74 -19.39 14.24 -20.55
N ALA A 75 -20.04 13.08 -20.41
CA ALA A 75 -20.92 12.57 -21.44
C ALA A 75 -22.13 13.53 -21.58
N PRO A 76 -22.52 13.90 -22.81
CA PRO A 76 -23.70 14.73 -23.01
C PRO A 76 -24.93 13.97 -22.50
N GLU A 77 -25.75 14.63 -21.67
CA GLU A 77 -27.09 14.13 -21.38
C GLU A 77 -27.90 14.10 -22.69
N ASN A 78 -28.58 12.98 -22.96
CA ASN A 78 -29.54 12.88 -24.06
C ASN A 78 -30.80 13.71 -23.77
#